data_AF-A0A924Y4R5-F1
#
_entry.id   AF-A0A924Y4R5-F1
#
_cell.length_a   1.000
_cell.length_b   1.000
_cell.length_c   1.000
_cell.angle_alpha   90.00
_cell.angle_beta   90.00
_cell.angle_gamma   90.00
#
_symmetry.space_group_name_H-M   'P 1'
#
loop_
_entity.id
_entity.type
_entity.pdbx_description
1 polymer ?
#
loop_
_entity_poly.entity_id
_entity_poly.type
_entity_poly.pdbx_seq_one_letter_code
_entity_poly.pdbx_strand_id
1 'polypeptide(L)'
;MSSHFEQARISQLLSSYGPDEPPRLPLGFGDYLSLLWRLDYHANDLGRVRYYRRAADALTTGLGIRDNIVLRFIEHAQPGDLYSQLSNVPYRGSRRLVDANDRKSAIAQLAALRNDIMRVGNYPNQWTMGWPGSGIEDTAIRERVFAVLFTALQSQYGNFARLLLVIDIVLSDLLIDGELGEEISLHQLVVEFGFPNPHDDRVRQNFYEG
;
A
#
# COMPACT_ATOMS: atom_id res chain seq x y z
N MET A 1 -22.35 4.47 -8.74
CA MET A 1 -21.44 3.96 -9.81
C MET A 1 -20.09 4.62 -9.59
N SER A 2 -19.02 3.83 -9.45
CA SER A 2 -17.66 4.38 -9.33
C SER A 2 -17.21 4.86 -10.72
N SER A 3 -16.49 5.97 -10.79
CA SER A 3 -15.94 6.43 -12.07
C SER A 3 -14.84 5.46 -12.55
N HIS A 4 -14.65 5.34 -13.86
CA HIS A 4 -13.57 4.52 -14.41
C HIS A 4 -12.19 4.92 -13.85
N PHE A 5 -12.01 6.20 -13.56
CA PHE A 5 -10.78 6.72 -12.94
C PHE A 5 -10.60 6.21 -11.50
N GLU A 6 -11.64 6.27 -10.66
CA GLU A 6 -11.60 5.74 -9.29
C GLU A 6 -11.23 4.24 -9.28
N GLN A 7 -11.84 3.46 -10.19
CA GLN A 7 -11.55 2.02 -10.29
C GLN A 7 -10.11 1.76 -10.70
N ALA A 8 -9.58 2.52 -11.67
CA ALA A 8 -8.17 2.42 -12.08
C ALA A 8 -7.22 2.79 -10.92
N ARG A 9 -7.56 3.82 -10.14
CA ARG A 9 -6.77 4.25 -8.98
C ARG A 9 -6.75 3.18 -7.90
N ILE A 10 -7.91 2.61 -7.54
CA ILE A 10 -8.02 1.53 -6.56
C ILE A 10 -7.26 0.29 -7.03
N SER A 11 -7.40 -0.07 -8.31
CA SER A 11 -6.68 -1.20 -8.91
C SER A 11 -5.17 -1.01 -8.80
N GLN A 12 -4.65 0.19 -9.10
CA GLN A 12 -3.25 0.52 -8.89
C GLN A 12 -2.87 0.35 -7.41
N LEU A 13 -3.56 1.02 -6.47
CA LEU A 13 -3.19 0.96 -5.05
C LEU A 13 -3.07 -0.47 -4.51
N LEU A 14 -3.87 -1.41 -5.04
CA LEU A 14 -3.91 -2.82 -4.67
C LEU A 14 -2.96 -3.74 -5.45
N SER A 15 -2.36 -3.29 -6.55
CA SER A 15 -1.54 -4.15 -7.42
C SER A 15 -0.23 -4.58 -6.74
N SER A 16 0.65 -5.35 -7.38
CA SER A 16 1.88 -5.77 -6.71
C SER A 16 2.95 -4.67 -6.62
N TYR A 17 2.90 -3.65 -7.48
CA TYR A 17 4.01 -2.69 -7.74
C TYR A 17 5.34 -3.38 -8.06
N GLY A 18 5.30 -4.68 -8.34
CA GLY A 18 6.48 -5.45 -8.70
C GLY A 18 6.93 -5.13 -10.13
N PRO A 19 8.07 -5.67 -10.54
CA PRO A 19 8.61 -5.45 -11.88
C PRO A 19 7.67 -5.92 -13.00
N ASP A 20 6.85 -6.93 -12.73
CA ASP A 20 5.88 -7.50 -13.69
C ASP A 20 4.56 -6.74 -13.74
N GLU A 21 4.28 -5.92 -12.75
CA GLU A 21 3.07 -5.10 -12.68
C GLU A 21 3.41 -3.70 -12.13
N PRO A 22 4.22 -2.92 -12.89
CA PRO A 22 4.63 -1.61 -12.44
C PRO A 22 3.45 -0.63 -12.41
N PRO A 23 3.48 0.40 -11.54
CA PRO A 23 2.49 1.48 -11.52
C PRO A 23 2.32 2.13 -12.90
N ARG A 24 1.08 2.46 -13.27
CA ARG A 24 0.74 2.98 -14.61
C ARG A 24 0.21 4.42 -14.56
N LEU A 25 -0.49 4.75 -13.49
CA LEU A 25 -0.93 6.10 -13.17
C LEU A 25 0.18 6.83 -12.41
N PRO A 26 0.19 8.17 -12.45
CA PRO A 26 1.03 8.98 -11.57
C PRO A 26 0.91 8.54 -10.11
N LEU A 27 2.05 8.58 -9.42
CA LEU A 27 2.17 8.15 -8.04
C LEU A 27 2.07 9.36 -7.11
N GLY A 28 1.37 9.19 -6.00
CA GLY A 28 1.20 10.18 -4.95
C GLY A 28 1.27 9.52 -3.56
N PHE A 29 0.75 10.22 -2.55
CA PHE A 29 0.82 9.77 -1.16
C PHE A 29 0.15 8.41 -0.90
N GLY A 30 -0.98 8.12 -1.56
CA GLY A 30 -1.62 6.80 -1.48
C GLY A 30 -0.71 5.66 -1.98
N ASP A 31 0.04 5.89 -3.07
CA ASP A 31 1.00 4.90 -3.59
C ASP A 31 2.15 4.67 -2.62
N TYR A 32 2.59 5.75 -1.95
CA TYR A 32 3.58 5.67 -0.89
C TYR A 32 3.09 4.79 0.27
N LEU A 33 1.88 5.01 0.78
CA LEU A 33 1.29 4.14 1.81
C LEU A 33 1.13 2.69 1.34
N SER A 34 0.84 2.48 0.05
CA SER A 34 0.78 1.14 -0.52
C SER A 34 2.19 0.50 -0.60
N LEU A 35 3.26 1.25 -0.90
CA LEU A 35 4.64 0.75 -0.84
C LEU A 35 5.05 0.36 0.59
N LEU A 36 4.68 1.17 1.60
CA LEU A 36 4.91 0.83 3.01
C LEU A 36 4.20 -0.45 3.40
N TRP A 37 2.95 -0.63 2.96
CA TRP A 37 2.21 -1.86 3.23
C TRP A 37 2.93 -3.09 2.66
N ARG A 38 3.52 -2.98 1.45
CA ARG A 38 4.26 -4.08 0.83
C ARG A 38 5.59 -4.38 1.53
N LEU A 39 6.25 -3.36 2.09
CA LEU A 39 7.41 -3.55 2.95
C LEU A 39 7.06 -4.40 4.18
N ASP A 40 5.94 -4.11 4.83
CA ASP A 40 5.49 -4.89 5.98
C ASP A 40 5.04 -6.29 5.59
N TYR A 41 4.22 -6.38 4.55
CA TYR A 41 3.66 -7.63 4.09
C TYR A 41 4.75 -8.63 3.64
N HIS A 42 5.87 -8.14 3.11
CA HIS A 42 7.00 -8.94 2.67
C HIS A 42 8.21 -8.86 3.61
N ALA A 43 8.02 -8.57 4.90
CA ALA A 43 9.12 -8.41 5.86
C ALA A 43 10.14 -9.56 5.88
N ASN A 44 9.72 -10.78 5.54
CA ASN A 44 10.55 -11.99 5.50
C ASN A 44 11.22 -12.28 4.14
N ASP A 45 11.02 -11.44 3.13
CA ASP A 45 11.59 -11.55 1.78
C ASP A 45 12.51 -10.36 1.52
N LEU A 46 13.82 -10.59 1.60
CA LEU A 46 14.83 -9.53 1.56
C LEU A 46 14.91 -8.88 0.16
N GLY A 47 14.67 -9.64 -0.91
CA GLY A 47 14.57 -9.12 -2.27
C GLY A 47 13.48 -8.07 -2.41
N ARG A 48 12.27 -8.42 -1.99
CA ARG A 48 11.11 -7.52 -2.00
C ARG A 48 11.28 -6.34 -1.07
N VAL A 49 11.80 -6.56 0.15
CA VAL A 49 12.05 -5.46 1.10
C VAL A 49 13.01 -4.43 0.51
N ARG A 50 14.13 -4.87 -0.09
CA ARG A 50 15.08 -3.96 -0.73
C ARG A 50 14.43 -3.19 -1.88
N TYR A 51 13.65 -3.87 -2.72
CA TYR A 51 12.94 -3.26 -3.84
C TYR A 51 11.94 -2.19 -3.37
N TYR A 52 11.02 -2.55 -2.48
CA TYR A 52 9.96 -1.64 -2.04
C TYR A 52 10.50 -0.48 -1.21
N ARG A 53 11.60 -0.67 -0.47
CA ARG A 53 12.25 0.41 0.30
C ARG A 53 12.84 1.43 -0.65
N ARG A 54 13.51 0.99 -1.70
CA ARG A 54 14.07 1.88 -2.73
C ARG A 54 12.97 2.59 -3.52
N ALA A 55 11.88 1.89 -3.84
CA ALA A 55 10.71 2.50 -4.48
C ALA A 55 10.07 3.58 -3.58
N ALA A 56 9.94 3.32 -2.28
CA ALA A 56 9.38 4.27 -1.31
C ALA A 56 10.27 5.52 -1.16
N ASP A 57 11.59 5.35 -1.04
CA ASP A 57 12.56 6.45 -0.93
C ASP A 57 12.57 7.35 -2.18
N ALA A 58 12.57 6.73 -3.36
CA ALA A 58 12.48 7.45 -4.63
C ALA A 58 11.17 8.25 -4.72
N LEU A 59 10.04 7.64 -4.33
CA LEU A 59 8.74 8.32 -4.35
C LEU A 59 8.70 9.49 -3.37
N THR A 60 9.16 9.33 -2.14
CA THR A 60 9.21 10.45 -1.17
C THR A 60 10.11 11.59 -1.63
N THR A 61 11.21 11.28 -2.31
CA THR A 61 12.09 12.29 -2.89
C THR A 61 11.41 13.00 -4.05
N GLY A 62 10.80 12.25 -4.96
CA GLY A 62 10.10 12.80 -6.13
C GLY A 62 8.87 13.63 -5.79
N LEU A 63 8.21 13.34 -4.67
CA LEU A 63 7.06 14.10 -4.15
C LEU A 63 7.48 15.34 -3.34
N GLY A 64 8.78 15.58 -3.12
CA GLY A 64 9.25 16.69 -2.28
C GLY A 64 8.96 16.52 -0.78
N ILE A 65 8.34 15.42 -0.36
CA ILE A 65 8.02 15.14 1.05
C ILE A 65 9.15 14.45 1.81
N ARG A 66 10.34 14.34 1.22
CA ARG A 66 11.52 13.68 1.81
C ARG A 66 11.94 14.27 3.15
N ASP A 67 11.91 15.60 3.26
CA ASP A 67 12.28 16.31 4.49
C ASP A 67 11.18 16.27 5.56
N ASN A 68 10.04 15.64 5.24
CA ASN A 68 9.03 15.30 6.21
C ASN A 68 9.53 14.16 7.12
N ILE A 69 9.11 14.19 8.38
CA ILE A 69 9.55 13.25 9.41
C ILE A 69 9.20 11.78 9.10
N VAL A 70 8.30 11.59 8.14
CA VAL A 70 7.89 10.34 7.50
C VAL A 70 9.08 9.55 6.88
N LEU A 71 10.12 10.20 6.36
CA LEU A 71 11.29 9.47 5.82
C LEU A 71 12.18 8.88 6.93
N ARG A 72 12.47 9.68 7.96
CA ARG A 72 13.22 9.21 9.15
C ARG A 72 12.52 8.01 9.80
N PHE A 73 11.19 8.00 9.69
CA PHE A 73 10.37 6.90 10.15
C PHE A 73 10.63 5.59 9.37
N ILE A 74 10.69 5.59 8.02
CA ILE A 74 11.06 4.38 7.24
C ILE A 74 12.46 3.90 7.59
N GLU A 75 13.43 4.82 7.66
CA GLU A 75 14.85 4.45 7.83
C GLU A 75 15.10 3.69 9.14
N HIS A 76 14.31 3.99 10.18
CA HIS A 76 14.47 3.42 11.51
C HIS A 76 13.49 2.28 11.82
N ALA A 77 12.36 2.19 11.11
CA ALA A 77 11.37 1.15 11.35
C ALA A 77 11.76 -0.18 10.67
N GLN A 78 11.55 -1.28 11.40
CA GLN A 78 11.74 -2.61 10.84
C GLN A 78 10.59 -2.94 9.87
N PRO A 79 10.87 -3.59 8.73
CA PRO A 79 9.82 -4.18 7.92
C PRO A 79 8.95 -5.11 8.78
N GLY A 80 7.64 -4.98 8.68
CA GLY A 80 6.64 -5.71 9.47
C GLY A 80 5.93 -4.83 10.49
N ASP A 81 6.56 -3.71 10.88
CA ASP A 81 6.04 -2.81 11.90
C ASP A 81 5.63 -1.43 11.37
N LEU A 82 5.92 -1.07 10.10
CA LEU A 82 5.75 0.29 9.57
C LEU A 82 4.32 0.81 9.75
N TYR A 83 3.31 0.02 9.39
CA TYR A 83 1.91 0.42 9.45
C TYR A 83 1.44 0.69 10.88
N SER A 84 1.86 -0.15 11.82
CA SER A 84 1.50 0.00 13.23
C SER A 84 2.09 1.28 13.85
N GLN A 85 3.24 1.70 13.32
CA GLN A 85 4.01 2.83 13.82
C GLN A 85 3.67 4.17 13.13
N LEU A 86 2.82 4.19 12.09
CA LEU A 86 2.33 5.44 11.48
C LEU A 86 1.71 6.38 12.52
N SER A 87 1.05 5.83 13.53
CA SER A 87 0.47 6.60 14.63
C SER A 87 1.51 7.22 15.57
N ASN A 88 2.79 6.85 15.48
CA ASN A 88 3.87 7.41 16.31
C ASN A 88 4.68 8.49 15.59
N VAL A 89 4.34 8.80 14.33
CA VAL A 89 4.99 9.87 13.58
C VAL A 89 4.70 11.22 14.26
N PRO A 90 5.72 12.07 14.51
CA PRO A 90 5.50 13.34 15.19
C PRO A 90 4.64 14.30 14.37
N TYR A 91 3.64 14.91 15.02
CA TYR A 91 2.68 15.81 14.36
C TYR A 91 3.25 17.22 14.25
N ARG A 92 3.12 17.83 13.07
CA ARG A 92 3.23 19.28 12.92
C ARG A 92 1.90 19.93 13.34
N GLY A 93 1.97 21.07 14.03
CA GLY A 93 0.81 21.95 14.23
C GLY A 93 0.01 21.82 15.54
N SER A 94 0.18 20.78 16.37
CA SER A 94 -0.62 20.69 17.60
C SER A 94 -0.03 21.52 18.75
N ARG A 95 -0.72 22.60 19.12
CA ARG A 95 -0.41 23.42 20.32
C ARG A 95 -0.99 22.85 21.61
N ARG A 96 -1.75 21.73 21.56
CA ARG A 96 -2.47 21.15 22.70
C ARG A 96 -2.34 19.62 22.76
N LEU A 97 -1.95 19.09 23.92
CA LEU A 97 -1.73 17.66 24.14
C LEU A 97 -2.96 16.77 23.86
N VAL A 98 -4.18 17.29 24.08
CA VAL A 98 -5.44 16.55 23.82
C VAL A 98 -5.63 16.27 22.33
N ASP A 99 -5.35 17.24 21.47
CA ASP A 99 -5.43 17.10 20.01
C ASP A 99 -4.39 16.09 19.48
N ALA A 100 -3.21 16.01 20.11
CA ALA A 100 -2.21 14.99 19.75
C ALA A 100 -2.67 13.55 20.04
N ASN A 101 -3.37 13.31 21.16
CA ASN A 101 -3.87 11.96 21.50
C ASN A 101 -5.00 11.50 20.55
N ASP A 102 -5.90 12.40 20.20
CA ASP A 102 -7.01 12.10 19.29
C ASP A 102 -6.50 11.87 17.86
N ARG A 103 -5.55 12.68 17.38
CA ARG A 103 -4.86 12.46 16.09
C ARG A 103 -4.15 11.12 16.05
N LYS A 104 -3.42 10.76 17.11
CA LYS A 104 -2.78 9.45 17.22
C LYS A 104 -3.76 8.31 17.07
N SER A 105 -4.87 8.39 17.80
CA SER A 105 -5.92 7.36 17.78
C SER A 105 -6.59 7.27 16.41
N ALA A 106 -6.85 8.41 15.76
CA ALA A 106 -7.41 8.48 14.42
C ALA A 106 -6.47 7.85 13.37
N ILE A 107 -5.19 8.21 13.38
CA ILE A 107 -4.19 7.65 12.46
C ILE A 107 -4.07 6.14 12.66
N ALA A 108 -4.02 5.66 13.92
CA ALA A 108 -3.96 4.23 14.21
C ALA A 108 -5.16 3.49 13.61
N GLN A 109 -6.38 4.01 13.80
CA GLN A 109 -7.59 3.39 13.29
C GLN A 109 -7.67 3.42 11.75
N LEU A 110 -7.29 4.53 11.13
CA LEU A 110 -7.28 4.68 9.67
C LEU A 110 -6.22 3.78 9.02
N ALA A 111 -5.02 3.70 9.60
CA ALA A 111 -3.97 2.79 9.16
C ALA A 111 -4.42 1.33 9.31
N ALA A 112 -5.03 0.95 10.44
CA ALA A 112 -5.56 -0.40 10.62
C ALA A 112 -6.61 -0.75 9.55
N LEU A 113 -7.59 0.14 9.32
CA LEU A 113 -8.62 -0.06 8.31
C LEU A 113 -8.02 -0.20 6.90
N ARG A 114 -7.07 0.66 6.56
CA ARG A 114 -6.35 0.59 5.27
C ARG A 114 -5.59 -0.72 5.12
N ASN A 115 -4.88 -1.16 6.16
CA ASN A 115 -4.20 -2.45 6.18
C ASN A 115 -5.17 -3.61 5.93
N ASP A 116 -6.33 -3.60 6.58
CA ASP A 116 -7.34 -4.65 6.38
C ASP A 116 -7.90 -4.67 4.96
N ILE A 117 -8.18 -3.50 4.38
CA ILE A 117 -8.58 -3.40 2.96
C ILE A 117 -7.50 -4.02 2.07
N MET A 118 -6.24 -3.61 2.24
CA MET A 118 -5.10 -4.11 1.45
C MET A 118 -4.93 -5.63 1.60
N ARG A 119 -5.07 -6.18 2.82
CA ARG A 119 -4.99 -7.62 3.10
C ARG A 119 -6.09 -8.41 2.40
N VAL A 120 -7.34 -7.94 2.48
CA VAL A 120 -8.48 -8.60 1.81
C VAL A 120 -8.31 -8.59 0.29
N GLY A 121 -7.86 -7.47 -0.28
CA GLY A 121 -7.57 -7.37 -1.71
C GLY A 121 -6.47 -8.30 -2.19
N ASN A 122 -5.57 -8.70 -1.29
CA ASN A 122 -4.43 -9.57 -1.59
C ASN A 122 -4.66 -11.04 -1.21
N TYR A 123 -5.85 -11.45 -0.77
CA TYR A 123 -6.14 -12.87 -0.50
C TYR A 123 -5.81 -13.81 -1.66
N PRO A 124 -6.13 -13.50 -2.94
CA PRO A 124 -5.79 -14.40 -4.04
C PRO A 124 -4.29 -14.68 -4.16
N ASN A 125 -3.45 -13.71 -3.79
CA ASN A 125 -1.99 -13.83 -3.85
C ASN A 125 -1.42 -14.72 -2.73
N GLN A 126 -2.22 -15.08 -1.72
CA GLN A 126 -1.81 -15.94 -0.60
C GLN A 126 -2.10 -17.43 -0.85
N TRP A 127 -2.82 -17.74 -1.92
CA TRP A 127 -3.29 -19.09 -2.19
C TRP A 127 -2.20 -19.91 -2.89
N THR A 128 -1.44 -20.69 -2.13
CA THR A 128 -0.28 -21.46 -2.63
C THR A 128 -0.65 -22.77 -3.32
N MET A 129 -1.78 -23.39 -2.97
CA MET A 129 -2.22 -24.70 -3.51
C MET A 129 -3.67 -24.63 -4.01
N GLY A 130 -3.95 -23.63 -4.85
CA GLY A 130 -5.31 -23.32 -5.30
C GLY A 130 -6.12 -22.58 -4.24
N TRP A 131 -7.38 -22.28 -4.54
CA TRP A 131 -8.21 -21.46 -3.68
C TRP A 131 -8.72 -22.22 -2.43
N PRO A 132 -8.95 -21.54 -1.30
CA PRO A 132 -9.40 -22.16 -0.06
C PRO A 132 -10.74 -22.85 -0.24
N GLY A 133 -10.74 -24.19 -0.23
CA GLY A 133 -11.93 -25.01 -0.48
C GLY A 133 -11.85 -25.88 -1.73
N SER A 134 -10.81 -25.73 -2.56
CA SER A 134 -10.57 -26.57 -3.74
C SER A 134 -10.54 -28.07 -3.43
N GLY A 135 -10.02 -28.45 -2.26
CA GLY A 135 -9.93 -29.84 -1.80
C GLY A 135 -11.16 -30.40 -1.08
N ILE A 136 -12.27 -29.65 -0.99
CA ILE A 136 -13.48 -30.14 -0.32
C ILE A 136 -14.18 -31.18 -1.22
N GLU A 137 -14.37 -32.39 -0.71
CA GLU A 137 -15.04 -33.48 -1.44
C GLU A 137 -16.54 -33.23 -1.62
N ASP A 138 -17.21 -32.71 -0.59
CA ASP A 138 -18.62 -32.31 -0.65
C ASP A 138 -18.81 -31.16 -1.64
N THR A 139 -19.41 -31.48 -2.78
CA THR A 139 -19.65 -30.53 -3.87
C THR A 139 -20.48 -29.33 -3.43
N ALA A 140 -21.53 -29.52 -2.61
CA ALA A 140 -22.39 -28.41 -2.19
C ALA A 140 -21.68 -27.46 -1.22
N ILE A 141 -20.83 -27.99 -0.33
CA ILE A 141 -19.99 -27.14 0.53
C ILE A 141 -18.93 -26.42 -0.32
N ARG A 142 -18.25 -27.13 -1.22
CA ARG A 142 -17.23 -26.55 -2.12
C ARG A 142 -17.80 -25.38 -2.94
N GLU A 143 -18.97 -25.56 -3.54
CA GLU A 143 -19.65 -24.51 -4.31
C GLU A 143 -20.04 -23.30 -3.45
N ARG A 144 -20.49 -23.52 -2.21
CA ARG A 144 -20.79 -22.42 -1.28
C ARG A 144 -19.54 -21.64 -0.88
N VAL A 145 -18.43 -22.32 -0.60
CA VAL A 145 -17.16 -21.66 -0.29
C VAL A 145 -16.66 -20.86 -1.50
N PHE A 146 -16.73 -21.45 -2.70
CA PHE A 146 -16.41 -20.75 -3.94
C PHE A 146 -17.26 -19.49 -4.12
N ALA A 147 -18.59 -19.60 -3.97
CA ALA A 147 -19.50 -18.47 -4.12
C ALA A 147 -19.19 -17.33 -3.13
N VAL A 148 -18.81 -17.65 -1.89
CA VAL A 148 -18.40 -16.63 -0.92
C VAL A 148 -17.11 -15.94 -1.36
N LEU A 149 -16.05 -16.69 -1.69
CA LEU A 149 -14.73 -16.12 -1.97
C LEU A 149 -14.64 -15.40 -3.32
N PHE A 150 -15.30 -15.91 -4.34
CA PHE A 150 -15.18 -15.41 -5.73
C PHE A 150 -16.36 -14.60 -6.20
N THR A 151 -17.53 -14.68 -5.55
CA THR A 151 -18.71 -13.93 -5.98
C THR A 151 -19.10 -12.89 -4.94
N ALA A 152 -19.47 -13.31 -3.73
CA ALA A 152 -19.96 -12.41 -2.70
C ALA A 152 -18.86 -11.44 -2.25
N LEU A 153 -17.68 -11.94 -1.91
CA LEU A 153 -16.55 -11.13 -1.46
C LEU A 153 -16.10 -10.15 -2.54
N GLN A 154 -15.87 -10.62 -3.77
CA GLN A 154 -15.43 -9.75 -4.87
C GLN A 154 -16.44 -8.61 -5.16
N SER A 155 -17.74 -8.93 -5.14
CA SER A 155 -18.80 -7.94 -5.34
C SER A 155 -18.81 -6.86 -4.26
N GLN A 156 -18.65 -7.24 -2.98
CA GLN A 156 -18.64 -6.27 -1.88
C GLN A 156 -17.30 -5.53 -1.76
N TYR A 157 -16.20 -6.21 -2.09
CA TYR A 157 -14.86 -5.67 -1.97
C TYR A 157 -14.65 -4.42 -2.81
N GLY A 158 -15.20 -4.36 -4.02
CA GLY A 158 -15.12 -3.16 -4.86
C GLY A 158 -15.69 -1.90 -4.16
N ASN A 159 -16.77 -2.03 -3.39
CA ASN A 159 -17.31 -0.91 -2.61
C ASN A 159 -16.44 -0.58 -1.39
N PHE A 160 -15.96 -1.62 -0.71
CA PHE A 160 -15.11 -1.48 0.47
C PHE A 160 -13.75 -0.83 0.12
N ALA A 161 -13.15 -1.22 -1.01
CA ALA A 161 -11.86 -0.71 -1.47
C ALA A 161 -11.87 0.78 -1.83
N ARG A 162 -13.04 1.36 -2.11
CA ARG A 162 -13.17 2.83 -2.32
C ARG A 162 -12.79 3.63 -1.08
N LEU A 163 -12.88 3.02 0.12
CA LEU A 163 -12.43 3.67 1.35
C LEU A 163 -10.94 3.99 1.31
N LEU A 164 -10.10 3.28 0.54
CA LEU A 164 -8.70 3.63 0.38
C LEU A 164 -8.52 5.09 -0.06
N LEU A 165 -9.31 5.55 -1.02
CA LEU A 165 -9.19 6.90 -1.56
C LEU A 165 -9.47 7.96 -0.49
N VAL A 166 -10.50 7.74 0.34
CA VAL A 166 -10.88 8.67 1.41
C VAL A 166 -9.91 8.59 2.57
N ILE A 167 -9.50 7.39 2.96
CA ILE A 167 -8.51 7.18 4.03
C ILE A 167 -7.18 7.83 3.65
N ASP A 168 -6.72 7.70 2.41
CA ASP A 168 -5.45 8.26 1.94
C ASP A 168 -5.45 9.79 2.01
N ILE A 169 -6.57 10.44 1.68
CA ILE A 169 -6.73 11.90 1.84
C ILE A 169 -6.60 12.30 3.30
N VAL A 170 -7.38 11.66 4.19
CA VAL A 170 -7.37 12.00 5.62
C VAL A 170 -6.02 11.70 6.26
N LEU A 171 -5.37 10.59 5.90
CA LEU A 171 -4.03 10.27 6.36
C LEU A 171 -3.00 11.28 5.85
N SER A 172 -3.15 11.78 4.62
CA SER A 172 -2.28 12.85 4.11
C SER A 172 -2.42 14.13 4.92
N ASP A 173 -3.65 14.53 5.25
CA ASP A 173 -3.89 15.71 6.10
C ASP A 173 -3.30 15.53 7.51
N LEU A 174 -3.42 14.33 8.07
CA LEU A 174 -2.95 14.03 9.42
C LEU A 174 -1.44 13.83 9.53
N LEU A 175 -0.78 13.34 8.47
CA LEU A 175 0.64 12.98 8.48
C LEU A 175 1.52 14.04 7.82
N ILE A 176 1.05 14.71 6.77
CA ILE A 176 1.84 15.64 5.95
C ILE A 176 1.13 16.97 5.67
N ASP A 177 0.13 17.35 6.49
CA ASP A 177 -0.61 18.62 6.41
C ASP A 177 -1.24 18.91 5.04
N GLY A 178 -1.65 17.88 4.30
CA GLY A 178 -2.46 18.02 3.09
C GLY A 178 -1.69 18.51 1.85
N GLU A 179 -0.35 18.45 1.85
CA GLU A 179 0.50 18.66 0.67
C GLU A 179 0.35 17.51 -0.36
N LEU A 180 -0.89 17.25 -0.81
CA LEU A 180 -1.24 16.28 -1.85
C LEU A 180 -0.89 16.75 -3.27
N GLY A 181 -0.06 17.79 -3.39
CA GLY A 181 -0.01 18.66 -4.57
C GLY A 181 0.73 18.12 -5.78
N GLU A 182 1.60 17.12 -5.61
CA GLU A 182 2.40 16.61 -6.72
C GLU A 182 2.13 15.13 -6.89
N GLU A 183 1.64 14.74 -8.06
CA GLU A 183 1.74 13.35 -8.51
C GLU A 183 2.93 13.28 -9.47
N ILE A 184 3.68 12.19 -9.40
CA ILE A 184 4.88 12.01 -10.20
C ILE A 184 4.78 10.74 -11.03
N SER A 185 5.17 10.83 -12.31
CA SER A 185 5.15 9.67 -13.20
C SER A 185 6.23 8.66 -12.83
N LEU A 186 5.96 7.36 -13.07
CA LEU A 186 6.96 6.30 -12.89
C LEU A 186 8.23 6.56 -13.70
N HIS A 187 8.09 7.07 -14.93
CA HIS A 187 9.24 7.39 -15.78
C HIS A 187 10.18 8.39 -15.10
N GLN A 188 9.61 9.46 -14.55
CA GLN A 188 10.37 10.50 -13.87
C GLN A 188 11.01 9.97 -12.58
N LEU A 189 10.29 9.16 -11.80
CA LEU A 189 10.83 8.47 -10.63
C LEU A 189 12.04 7.59 -10.94
N VAL A 190 12.01 6.87 -12.06
CA VAL A 190 13.12 6.00 -12.49
C VAL A 190 14.33 6.83 -12.93
N VAL A 191 14.11 7.87 -13.74
CA VAL A 191 15.19 8.67 -14.34
C VAL A 191 15.85 9.61 -13.33
N GLU A 192 15.06 10.28 -12.49
CA GLU A 192 15.53 11.39 -11.65
C GLU A 192 15.72 11.00 -10.19
N PHE A 193 14.93 10.04 -9.68
CA PHE A 193 14.84 9.75 -8.24
C PHE A 193 15.29 8.33 -7.87
N GLY A 194 15.75 7.54 -8.86
CA GLY A 194 16.35 6.24 -8.62
C GLY A 194 15.37 5.12 -8.26
N PHE A 195 14.09 5.27 -8.61
CA PHE A 195 13.10 4.20 -8.49
C PHE A 195 13.57 2.95 -9.25
N PRO A 196 13.37 1.73 -8.72
CA PRO A 196 13.81 0.51 -9.39
C PRO A 196 13.19 0.37 -10.78
N ASN A 197 14.02 0.38 -11.83
CA ASN A 197 13.54 0.26 -13.20
C ASN A 197 12.93 -1.14 -13.42
N PRO A 198 11.62 -1.27 -13.71
CA PRO A 198 10.97 -2.57 -13.92
C PRO A 198 11.46 -3.29 -15.19
N HIS A 199 12.08 -2.56 -16.11
CA HIS A 199 12.66 -3.11 -17.35
C HIS A 199 14.13 -3.54 -17.22
N ASP A 200 14.76 -3.38 -16.05
CA ASP A 200 16.12 -3.88 -15.78
C ASP A 200 16.04 -5.33 -15.27
N ASP A 201 16.61 -6.27 -16.03
CA ASP A 201 16.64 -7.70 -15.69
C ASP A 201 17.28 -7.96 -14.32
N ARG A 202 18.29 -7.16 -13.93
CA ARG A 202 18.92 -7.29 -12.62
C ARG A 202 17.98 -6.88 -11.49
N VAL A 203 17.14 -5.87 -11.72
CA VAL A 203 16.10 -5.47 -10.75
C VAL A 203 15.07 -6.59 -10.59
N ARG A 204 14.65 -7.20 -11.71
CA ARG A 204 13.74 -8.35 -11.70
C ARG A 204 14.34 -9.55 -10.95
N GLN A 205 15.61 -9.87 -11.23
CA GLN A 205 16.32 -10.97 -10.58
C GLN A 205 16.42 -10.76 -9.07
N ASN A 206 16.89 -9.59 -8.64
CA ASN A 206 17.02 -9.25 -7.21
C ASN A 206 15.69 -9.23 -6.46
N PHE A 207 14.57 -9.00 -7.16
CA PHE A 207 13.23 -9.02 -6.58
C PHE A 207 12.77 -10.43 -6.23
N TYR A 208 13.17 -11.44 -7.01
CA TYR A 208 12.71 -12.83 -6.84
C TYR A 208 13.71 -13.76 -6.13
N GLU A 209 15.01 -13.47 -6.23
CA GLU A 209 16.08 -14.32 -5.68
C GLU A 209 16.58 -13.86 -4.30
N GLY A 210 16.02 -12.77 -3.78
CA GLY A 210 16.61 -11.97 -2.72
C GLY A 210 16.35 -12.42 -1.30
#